data_AF-A8N3S3-F1
#
_entry.id   AF-A8N3S3-F1
#
_cell.length_a   1.000
_cell.length_b   1.000
_cell.length_c   1.000
_cell.angle_alpha   90.00
_cell.angle_beta   90.00
_cell.angle_gamma   90.00
#
_symmetry.space_group_name_H-M   'P 1'
#
loop_
_entity.id
_entity.type
_entity.pdbx_description
1 polymer ?
#
loop_
_entity_poly.entity_id
_entity_poly.type
_entity_poly.pdbx_seq_one_letter_code
_entity_poly.pdbx_strand_id
1 'polypeptide(L)'
;MTLTKADVMRIQATPPSHYDNIKEGPVSSVARAWLSMKNGEPQWIVIKSAPVIRKFSREPHDIRKELRILTELSHRNIISVLGSFDDEETDTLKVYMPYIPISLADLLSSPYFSPHPFPPQLPQDLVALRFHEAQFTTISRSIIVQVLCAVAYLHDESRRIAHRDIKPENILLTKDGCVKLIDFGVCWKEKEPGYSKQYDLWPEYSGKLYFEVCTGAYRAPELLFGTRAYDAIAVDLWSLGATLAEFFTPLRMSSDDTDDDGDDDDGGHCHDDDDDSTEPGNESNGASSDGEYGSSTLQPFIVPRYLRIGYPDAQWHRDTLFNGDRGEIGLAWSIFKIYGTPTLDNWPEFDDLPGAKSVVFNVVPAVPVEPLLPNLPPSTRSSSPLASPASHCNGVLSTPKAYRHPALDPIRKSTPFDLLSRFLVYPSGSRQTASEALRHPWITADSAILLPKGYEFEMGAGAGVDRDNVAQLKRMMAHEWKGKSLGELLHGVLLAPPGSANPRW
;
A
#
# COMPACT_ATOMS: atom_id res chain seq x y z
N MET A 1 2.95 -10.36 -26.36
CA MET A 1 2.75 -9.69 -27.66
C MET A 1 3.74 -8.56 -27.72
N THR A 2 4.47 -8.39 -28.82
CA THR A 2 5.40 -7.27 -29.02
C THR A 2 4.85 -6.41 -30.14
N LEU A 3 4.83 -5.09 -29.97
CA LEU A 3 4.31 -4.16 -30.96
C LEU A 3 5.34 -3.89 -32.05
N THR A 4 4.87 -3.85 -33.28
CA THR A 4 5.63 -3.45 -34.47
C THR A 4 5.48 -1.95 -34.75
N LYS A 5 6.35 -1.38 -35.61
CA LYS A 5 6.18 0.00 -36.11
C LYS A 5 4.80 0.23 -36.74
N ALA A 6 4.28 -0.77 -37.46
CA ALA A 6 2.96 -0.70 -38.07
C ALA A 6 1.83 -0.67 -37.04
N ASP A 7 1.98 -1.37 -35.91
CA ASP A 7 1.03 -1.30 -34.80
C ASP A 7 0.98 0.12 -34.22
N VAL A 8 2.15 0.73 -34.01
CA VAL A 8 2.24 2.10 -33.49
C VAL A 8 1.70 3.15 -34.43
N MET A 9 1.95 3.03 -35.74
CA MET A 9 1.31 3.91 -36.72
C MET A 9 -0.22 3.80 -36.68
N ARG A 10 -0.77 2.60 -36.47
CA ARG A 10 -2.22 2.42 -36.30
C ARG A 10 -2.75 3.06 -35.01
N ILE A 11 -2.02 2.91 -33.90
CA ILE A 11 -2.37 3.53 -32.62
C ILE A 11 -2.32 5.06 -32.74
N GLN A 12 -1.30 5.63 -33.38
CA GLN A 12 -1.16 7.07 -33.56
C GLN A 12 -2.22 7.64 -34.52
N ALA A 13 -2.65 6.86 -35.51
CA ALA A 13 -3.74 7.22 -36.41
C ALA A 13 -5.14 6.98 -35.79
N THR A 14 -5.21 6.52 -34.54
CA THR A 14 -6.48 6.26 -33.85
C THR A 14 -7.21 7.58 -33.64
N PRO A 15 -8.52 7.67 -33.99
CA PRO A 15 -9.28 8.88 -33.79
C PRO A 15 -9.20 9.37 -32.34
N PRO A 16 -9.22 10.69 -32.07
CA PRO A 16 -9.18 11.23 -30.72
C PRO A 16 -10.26 10.66 -29.78
N SER A 17 -11.41 10.22 -30.31
CA SER A 17 -12.47 9.55 -29.53
C SER A 17 -12.07 8.21 -28.92
N HIS A 18 -10.96 7.61 -29.36
CA HIS A 18 -10.45 6.31 -28.92
C HIS A 18 -9.05 6.42 -28.30
N TYR A 19 -8.68 7.64 -27.90
CA TYR A 19 -7.51 7.99 -27.12
C TYR A 19 -8.00 8.76 -25.89
N ASP A 20 -7.54 8.38 -24.71
CA ASP A 20 -8.04 8.97 -23.47
C ASP A 20 -6.91 9.10 -22.46
N ASN A 21 -6.74 10.30 -21.90
CA ASN A 21 -5.75 10.56 -20.87
C ASN A 21 -6.28 10.00 -19.55
N ILE A 22 -5.63 8.95 -19.06
CA ILE A 22 -5.99 8.31 -17.78
C ILE A 22 -5.42 9.10 -16.61
N LYS A 23 -4.17 9.55 -16.76
CA LYS A 23 -3.45 10.29 -15.73
C LYS A 23 -2.49 11.27 -16.37
N GLU A 24 -2.56 12.52 -15.96
CA GLU A 24 -1.58 13.54 -16.32
C GLU A 24 -0.92 14.04 -15.04
N GLY A 25 0.40 13.96 -14.98
CA GLY A 25 1.15 14.36 -13.80
C GLY A 25 2.43 15.10 -14.18
N PRO A 26 3.10 15.75 -13.21
CA PRO A 26 4.30 16.56 -13.47
C PRO A 26 5.51 15.75 -13.95
N VAL A 27 5.42 14.42 -13.91
CA VAL A 27 6.52 13.50 -14.26
C VAL A 27 6.29 12.83 -15.61
N SER A 28 5.07 12.32 -15.82
CA SER A 28 4.70 11.54 -16.99
C SER A 28 3.20 11.65 -17.22
N SER A 29 2.80 11.49 -18.48
CA SER A 29 1.40 11.28 -18.85
C SER A 29 1.15 9.81 -19.17
N VAL A 30 -0.04 9.33 -18.83
CA VAL A 30 -0.51 7.97 -19.09
C VAL A 30 -1.83 8.08 -19.82
N ALA A 31 -1.88 7.54 -21.03
CA ALA A 31 -3.07 7.48 -21.84
C ALA A 31 -3.41 6.04 -22.22
N ARG A 32 -4.68 5.77 -22.50
CA ARG A 32 -5.09 4.55 -23.20
C ARG A 32 -5.40 4.83 -24.65
N ALA A 33 -5.13 3.85 -25.50
CA ALA A 33 -5.47 3.90 -26.91
C ALA A 33 -5.98 2.55 -27.43
N TRP A 34 -6.76 2.58 -28.50
CA TRP A 34 -7.16 1.36 -29.22
C TRP A 34 -6.02 0.77 -30.04
N LEU A 35 -5.77 -0.51 -29.82
CA LEU A 35 -4.85 -1.28 -30.66
C LEU A 35 -5.59 -2.01 -31.79
N SER A 36 -6.69 -2.67 -31.46
CA SER A 36 -7.50 -3.44 -32.41
C SER A 36 -8.89 -3.77 -31.85
N MET A 37 -9.76 -4.34 -32.67
CA MET A 37 -11.00 -4.98 -32.23
C MET A 37 -10.79 -6.49 -32.24
N LYS A 38 -11.08 -7.16 -31.13
CA LYS A 38 -11.06 -8.63 -31.04
C LYS A 38 -12.40 -9.12 -30.52
N ASN A 39 -13.08 -9.97 -31.29
CA ASN A 39 -14.40 -10.51 -30.97
C ASN A 39 -15.46 -9.43 -30.66
N GLY A 40 -15.37 -8.27 -31.31
CA GLY A 40 -16.31 -7.16 -31.07
C GLY A 40 -15.99 -6.29 -29.86
N GLU A 41 -14.93 -6.58 -29.11
CA GLU A 41 -14.44 -5.75 -28.00
C GLU A 41 -13.15 -5.00 -28.37
N PRO A 42 -13.02 -3.73 -27.94
CA PRO A 42 -11.79 -2.98 -28.15
C PRO A 42 -10.65 -3.55 -27.29
N GLN A 43 -9.52 -3.80 -27.92
CA GLN A 43 -8.27 -4.09 -27.22
C GLN A 43 -7.56 -2.79 -26.91
N TRP A 44 -7.61 -2.42 -25.63
CA TRP A 44 -6.91 -1.26 -25.11
C TRP A 44 -5.46 -1.57 -24.75
N ILE A 45 -4.62 -0.57 -24.90
CA ILE A 45 -3.24 -0.53 -24.39
C ILE A 45 -3.01 0.78 -23.66
N VAL A 46 -1.98 0.80 -22.83
CA VAL A 46 -1.49 2.01 -22.16
C VAL A 46 -0.27 2.55 -22.87
N ILE A 47 -0.18 3.87 -22.95
CA ILE A 47 0.98 4.63 -23.42
C ILE A 47 1.43 5.53 -22.27
N LYS A 48 2.57 5.21 -21.68
CA LYS A 48 3.26 6.09 -20.72
C LYS A 48 4.25 6.96 -21.48
N SER A 49 4.14 8.27 -21.36
CA SER A 49 5.00 9.24 -22.04
C SER A 49 5.71 10.12 -21.02
N ALA A 50 7.02 10.31 -21.18
CA ALA A 50 7.76 11.26 -20.34
C ALA A 50 8.95 11.89 -21.10
N PRO A 51 9.39 13.09 -20.69
CA PRO A 51 10.55 13.75 -21.30
C PRO A 51 11.85 12.95 -21.10
N VAL A 52 12.71 12.96 -22.13
CA VAL A 52 14.06 12.37 -22.08
C VAL A 52 15.16 13.40 -21.86
N ILE A 53 14.81 14.64 -21.54
CA ILE A 53 15.74 15.72 -21.25
C ILE A 53 15.62 16.10 -19.78
N ARG A 54 16.74 16.00 -19.06
CA ARG A 54 16.86 16.25 -17.63
C ARG A 54 16.17 17.55 -17.15
N LYS A 55 16.25 18.64 -17.93
CA LYS A 55 15.66 19.94 -17.60
C LYS A 55 14.12 19.94 -17.51
N PHE A 56 13.48 18.95 -18.12
CA PHE A 56 12.02 18.80 -18.18
C PHE A 56 11.53 17.57 -17.39
N SER A 57 12.43 16.82 -16.76
CA SER A 57 12.10 15.62 -16.00
C SER A 57 12.25 15.91 -14.51
N ARG A 58 11.39 15.34 -13.68
CA ARG A 58 11.48 15.46 -12.21
C ARG A 58 12.56 14.54 -11.67
N GLU A 59 13.44 15.03 -10.81
CA GLU A 59 14.39 14.17 -10.08
C GLU A 59 13.64 13.23 -9.10
N PRO A 60 14.03 11.96 -8.93
CA PRO A 60 14.99 11.17 -9.71
C PRO A 60 14.32 10.31 -10.81
N HIS A 61 13.15 10.73 -11.30
CA HIS A 61 12.36 9.96 -12.26
C HIS A 61 13.03 9.91 -13.62
N ASP A 62 13.10 8.72 -14.19
CA ASP A 62 13.81 8.46 -15.43
C ASP A 62 13.15 7.35 -16.25
N ILE A 63 12.48 7.74 -17.34
CA ILE A 63 11.77 6.82 -18.23
C ILE A 63 12.72 5.93 -19.04
N ARG A 64 13.97 6.36 -19.29
CA ARG A 64 14.97 5.53 -19.98
C ARG A 64 15.47 4.42 -19.05
N LYS A 65 15.74 4.76 -17.79
CA LYS A 65 16.09 3.79 -16.74
C LYS A 65 14.96 2.80 -16.50
N GLU A 66 13.71 3.30 -16.40
CA GLU A 66 12.51 2.46 -16.28
C GLU A 66 12.39 1.45 -17.43
N LEU A 67 12.48 1.91 -18.69
CA LEU A 67 12.42 1.03 -19.85
C LEU A 67 13.55 -0.01 -19.85
N ARG A 68 14.80 0.42 -19.58
CA ARG A 68 15.96 -0.48 -19.50
C ARG A 68 15.71 -1.58 -18.48
N ILE A 69 15.31 -1.23 -17.26
CA ILE A 69 15.10 -2.20 -16.20
C ILE A 69 13.92 -3.11 -16.54
N LEU A 70 12.76 -2.57 -16.93
CA LEU A 70 11.57 -3.36 -17.24
C LEU A 70 11.79 -4.38 -18.37
N THR A 71 12.59 -4.05 -19.39
CA THR A 71 12.88 -4.97 -20.51
C THR A 71 13.77 -6.15 -20.13
N GLU A 72 14.50 -6.06 -19.01
CA GLU A 72 15.28 -7.16 -18.44
C GLU A 72 14.44 -8.08 -17.53
N LEU A 73 13.24 -7.64 -17.13
CA LEU A 73 12.39 -8.39 -16.22
C LEU A 73 11.44 -9.31 -16.99
N SER A 74 11.36 -10.55 -16.54
CA SER A 74 10.33 -11.51 -16.97
C SER A 74 9.76 -12.10 -15.70
N HIS A 75 8.60 -11.59 -15.27
CA HIS A 75 7.89 -12.13 -14.12
C HIS A 75 6.37 -12.01 -14.29
N ARG A 76 5.62 -13.06 -13.93
CA ARG A 76 4.14 -13.06 -14.01
C ARG A 76 3.49 -11.88 -13.30
N ASN A 77 4.06 -11.42 -12.19
CA ASN A 77 3.51 -10.31 -11.40
C ASN A 77 4.16 -8.95 -11.63
N ILE A 78 4.95 -8.78 -12.69
CA ILE A 78 5.48 -7.49 -13.12
C ILE A 78 4.88 -7.14 -14.48
N ILE A 79 4.59 -5.87 -14.72
CA ILE A 79 4.07 -5.40 -16.01
C ILE A 79 5.10 -5.64 -17.13
N SER A 80 4.62 -6.09 -18.28
CA SER A 80 5.48 -6.31 -19.45
C SER A 80 5.45 -5.10 -20.37
N VAL A 81 6.60 -4.73 -20.93
CA VAL A 81 6.68 -3.76 -22.03
C VAL A 81 6.28 -4.43 -23.34
N LEU A 82 5.33 -3.84 -24.05
CA LEU A 82 4.92 -4.29 -25.39
C LEU A 82 5.77 -3.65 -26.49
N GLY A 83 6.25 -2.42 -26.27
CA GLY A 83 7.12 -1.69 -27.18
C GLY A 83 7.46 -0.29 -26.65
N SER A 84 8.40 0.39 -27.29
CA SER A 84 8.80 1.76 -26.95
C SER A 84 9.24 2.54 -28.18
N PHE A 85 8.95 3.84 -28.22
CA PHE A 85 9.25 4.72 -29.34
C PHE A 85 9.69 6.09 -28.82
N ASP A 86 10.84 6.58 -29.29
CA ASP A 86 11.24 7.97 -29.09
C ASP A 86 10.40 8.88 -30.03
N ASP A 87 9.97 10.00 -29.50
CA ASP A 87 9.27 11.07 -30.20
C ASP A 87 10.24 12.28 -30.25
N GLU A 88 10.95 12.39 -31.37
CA GLU A 88 12.01 13.39 -31.57
C GLU A 88 11.48 14.83 -31.65
N GLU A 89 10.20 15.02 -31.99
CA GLU A 89 9.59 16.35 -32.08
C GLU A 89 9.35 16.95 -30.69
N THR A 90 8.99 16.09 -29.73
CA THR A 90 8.65 16.48 -28.36
C THR A 90 9.73 16.15 -27.32
N ASP A 91 10.83 15.53 -27.75
CA ASP A 91 11.87 14.99 -26.85
C ASP A 91 11.26 14.09 -25.75
N THR A 92 10.33 13.22 -26.12
CA THR A 92 9.67 12.28 -25.20
C THR A 92 9.93 10.83 -25.58
N LEU A 93 9.92 9.94 -24.58
CA LEU A 93 9.90 8.49 -24.78
C LEU A 93 8.50 7.98 -24.46
N LYS A 94 7.93 7.20 -25.38
CA LYS A 94 6.63 6.55 -25.23
C LYS A 94 6.81 5.06 -24.99
N VAL A 95 6.31 4.55 -23.88
CA VAL A 95 6.36 3.12 -23.51
C VAL A 95 4.95 2.55 -23.54
N TYR A 96 4.78 1.46 -24.28
CA TYR A 96 3.50 0.82 -24.54
C TYR A 96 3.36 -0.43 -23.67
N MET A 97 2.24 -0.55 -22.95
CA MET A 97 2.00 -1.61 -21.96
C MET A 97 0.56 -2.16 -22.08
N PRO A 98 0.27 -3.36 -21.54
CA PRO A 98 -1.10 -3.84 -21.41
C PRO A 98 -1.96 -2.85 -20.61
N TYR A 99 -3.20 -2.60 -21.07
CA TYR A 99 -4.17 -1.86 -20.27
C TYR A 99 -4.80 -2.76 -19.21
N ILE A 100 -4.69 -2.34 -17.96
CA ILE A 100 -5.28 -3.01 -16.80
C ILE A 100 -5.95 -1.90 -15.97
N PRO A 101 -7.30 -1.83 -15.97
CA PRO A 101 -8.01 -0.65 -15.48
C PRO A 101 -8.10 -0.56 -13.96
N ILE A 102 -7.90 -1.66 -13.25
CA ILE A 102 -8.12 -1.75 -11.80
C ILE A 102 -6.78 -1.81 -11.08
N SER A 103 -6.59 -0.90 -10.13
CA SER A 103 -5.52 -0.92 -9.15
C SER A 103 -5.96 -1.59 -7.84
N LEU A 104 -5.01 -1.89 -6.97
CA LEU A 104 -5.31 -2.35 -5.62
C LEU A 104 -5.99 -1.24 -4.81
N ALA A 105 -5.68 0.04 -5.07
CA ALA A 105 -6.38 1.15 -4.43
C ALA A 105 -7.88 1.10 -4.70
N ASP A 106 -8.29 0.85 -5.95
CA ASP A 106 -9.71 0.73 -6.33
C ASP A 106 -10.41 -0.41 -5.57
N LEU A 107 -9.73 -1.55 -5.40
CA LEU A 107 -10.25 -2.67 -4.61
C LEU A 107 -10.35 -2.31 -3.12
N LEU A 108 -9.31 -1.69 -2.55
CA LEU A 108 -9.25 -1.34 -1.14
C LEU A 108 -10.30 -0.31 -0.77
N SER A 109 -10.62 0.61 -1.67
CA SER A 109 -11.67 1.62 -1.56
C SER A 109 -13.10 1.06 -1.68
N SER A 110 -13.28 -0.17 -2.16
CA SER A 110 -14.61 -0.79 -2.20
C SER A 110 -15.09 -1.13 -0.77
N PRO A 111 -16.24 -0.60 -0.31
CA PRO A 111 -16.79 -0.97 1.00
C PRO A 111 -17.25 -2.43 1.06
N TYR A 112 -17.40 -3.09 -0.11
CA TYR A 112 -17.70 -4.51 -0.22
C TYR A 112 -16.45 -5.39 -0.06
N PHE A 113 -15.25 -4.81 -0.08
CA PHE A 113 -14.01 -5.50 0.22
C PHE A 113 -13.68 -5.41 1.72
N SER A 114 -14.50 -6.05 2.55
CA SER A 114 -14.34 -6.04 3.99
C SER A 114 -14.65 -7.42 4.57
N PRO A 115 -13.97 -7.86 5.65
CA PRO A 115 -14.40 -9.03 6.42
C PRO A 115 -15.73 -8.78 7.16
N HIS A 116 -16.19 -7.53 7.23
CA HIS A 116 -17.46 -7.16 7.84
C HIS A 116 -18.53 -6.87 6.76
N PRO A 117 -19.80 -7.22 7.01
CA PRO A 117 -20.88 -6.94 6.07
C PRO A 117 -21.08 -5.44 5.84
N PHE A 118 -21.43 -5.09 4.61
CA PHE A 118 -21.79 -3.72 4.23
C PHE A 118 -23.20 -3.69 3.58
N PRO A 119 -24.09 -2.74 3.94
CA PRO A 119 -23.90 -1.71 4.95
C PRO A 119 -23.85 -2.27 6.39
N PRO A 120 -23.20 -1.58 7.36
CA PRO A 120 -22.93 -2.10 8.70
C PRO A 120 -24.18 -2.49 9.51
N GLN A 121 -25.34 -1.95 9.15
CA GLN A 121 -26.61 -2.17 9.85
C GLN A 121 -27.32 -3.49 9.49
N LEU A 122 -26.73 -4.30 8.59
CA LEU A 122 -27.31 -5.60 8.23
C LEU A 122 -27.29 -6.58 9.42
N PRO A 123 -28.37 -7.38 9.63
CA PRO A 123 -28.38 -8.43 10.64
C PRO A 123 -27.19 -9.37 10.49
N GLN A 124 -26.40 -9.48 11.55
CA GLN A 124 -25.15 -10.23 11.56
C GLN A 124 -25.40 -11.72 11.84
N ASP A 125 -25.92 -12.43 10.84
CA ASP A 125 -25.88 -13.89 10.83
C ASP A 125 -24.41 -14.36 10.93
N LEU A 126 -24.11 -15.22 11.92
CA LEU A 126 -22.77 -15.77 12.13
C LEU A 126 -22.24 -16.53 10.91
N VAL A 127 -23.10 -17.16 10.11
CA VAL A 127 -22.70 -17.87 8.88
C VAL A 127 -22.28 -16.88 7.82
N ALA A 128 -23.08 -15.83 7.57
CA ALA A 128 -22.71 -14.73 6.68
C ALA A 128 -21.40 -14.05 7.11
N LEU A 129 -21.24 -13.73 8.40
CA LEU A 129 -20.00 -13.14 8.94
C LEU A 129 -18.76 -13.99 8.64
N ARG A 130 -18.82 -15.29 8.94
CA ARG A 130 -17.73 -16.23 8.65
C ARG A 130 -17.45 -16.34 7.16
N PHE A 131 -18.48 -16.24 6.32
CA PHE A 131 -18.32 -16.24 4.88
C PHE A 131 -17.59 -14.98 4.38
N HIS A 132 -17.99 -13.79 4.84
CA HIS A 132 -17.31 -12.53 4.51
C HIS A 132 -15.85 -12.53 4.97
N GLU A 133 -15.59 -12.94 6.20
CA GLU A 133 -14.22 -13.08 6.73
C GLU A 133 -13.37 -14.04 5.88
N ALA A 134 -13.92 -15.22 5.54
CA ALA A 134 -13.21 -16.20 4.74
C ALA A 134 -12.97 -15.72 3.29
N GLN A 135 -13.95 -15.06 2.68
CA GLN A 135 -13.82 -14.49 1.34
C GLN A 135 -12.74 -13.40 1.32
N PHE A 136 -12.83 -12.43 2.23
CA PHE A 136 -11.85 -11.36 2.39
C PHE A 136 -10.45 -11.93 2.59
N THR A 137 -10.28 -12.83 3.56
CA THR A 137 -8.98 -13.46 3.85
C THR A 137 -8.42 -14.20 2.64
N THR A 138 -9.28 -14.91 1.89
CA THR A 138 -8.87 -15.65 0.70
C THR A 138 -8.38 -14.71 -0.40
N ILE A 139 -9.12 -13.64 -0.69
CA ILE A 139 -8.75 -12.64 -1.71
C ILE A 139 -7.49 -11.90 -1.28
N SER A 140 -7.47 -11.33 -0.07
CA SER A 140 -6.33 -10.57 0.47
C SER A 140 -5.06 -11.39 0.44
N ARG A 141 -5.09 -12.63 0.98
CA ARG A 141 -3.90 -13.49 0.98
C ARG A 141 -3.44 -13.85 -0.42
N SER A 142 -4.36 -14.05 -1.36
CA SER A 142 -4.03 -14.37 -2.76
C SER A 142 -3.36 -13.22 -3.50
N ILE A 143 -3.78 -11.98 -3.24
CA ILE A 143 -3.14 -10.78 -3.78
C ILE A 143 -1.78 -10.59 -3.11
N ILE A 144 -1.71 -10.67 -1.78
CA ILE A 144 -0.49 -10.48 -1.00
C ILE A 144 0.61 -11.44 -1.44
N VAL A 145 0.30 -12.72 -1.65
CA VAL A 145 1.28 -13.70 -2.15
C VAL A 145 1.84 -13.28 -3.50
N GLN A 146 1.01 -12.80 -4.42
CA GLN A 146 1.48 -12.36 -5.73
C GLN A 146 2.33 -11.08 -5.67
N VAL A 147 1.99 -10.14 -4.78
CA VAL A 147 2.82 -8.93 -4.51
C VAL A 147 4.17 -9.34 -3.91
N LEU A 148 4.17 -10.23 -2.91
CA LEU A 148 5.38 -10.77 -2.30
C LEU A 148 6.25 -11.49 -3.33
N CYS A 149 5.67 -12.27 -4.25
CA CYS A 149 6.40 -12.90 -5.37
C CYS A 149 7.07 -11.84 -6.26
N ALA A 150 6.38 -10.76 -6.64
CA ALA A 150 6.95 -9.70 -7.46
C ALA A 150 8.15 -9.03 -6.77
N VAL A 151 7.98 -8.65 -5.49
CA VAL A 151 9.04 -7.97 -4.71
C VAL A 151 10.22 -8.92 -4.46
N ALA A 152 9.95 -10.18 -4.07
CA ALA A 152 11.01 -11.18 -3.89
C ALA A 152 11.79 -11.46 -5.19
N TYR A 153 11.14 -11.42 -6.34
CA TYR A 153 11.80 -11.53 -7.64
C TYR A 153 12.76 -10.36 -7.91
N LEU A 154 12.34 -9.12 -7.64
CA LEU A 154 13.17 -7.91 -7.80
C LEU A 154 14.35 -7.91 -6.83
N HIS A 155 14.08 -8.29 -5.58
CA HIS A 155 15.03 -8.35 -4.46
C HIS A 155 15.89 -9.63 -4.45
N ASP A 156 15.80 -10.46 -5.47
CA ASP A 156 16.66 -11.63 -5.60
C ASP A 156 18.13 -11.21 -5.73
N GLU A 157 19.05 -12.00 -5.16
CA GLU A 157 20.49 -11.72 -5.18
C GLU A 157 21.05 -11.52 -6.58
N SER A 158 20.49 -12.17 -7.60
CA SER A 158 20.94 -11.99 -8.98
C SER A 158 20.56 -10.65 -9.59
N ARG A 159 19.53 -9.97 -9.07
CA ARG A 159 18.97 -8.73 -9.66
C ARG A 159 19.24 -7.50 -8.81
N ARG A 160 19.00 -7.58 -7.49
CA ARG A 160 19.15 -6.49 -6.51
C ARG A 160 18.55 -5.18 -7.03
N ILE A 161 17.27 -5.24 -7.39
CA ILE A 161 16.48 -4.10 -7.88
C ILE A 161 15.55 -3.64 -6.76
N ALA A 162 15.63 -2.38 -6.36
CA ALA A 162 14.65 -1.72 -5.50
C ALA A 162 13.65 -0.94 -6.37
N HIS A 163 12.35 -1.10 -6.10
CA HIS A 163 11.26 -0.43 -6.79
C HIS A 163 11.14 1.04 -6.38
N ARG A 164 11.19 1.31 -5.08
CA ARG A 164 11.12 2.60 -4.37
C ARG A 164 9.84 3.41 -4.55
N ASP A 165 8.78 2.83 -5.10
CA ASP A 165 7.43 3.42 -5.08
C ASP A 165 6.33 2.35 -4.97
N ILE A 166 6.47 1.42 -4.01
CA ILE A 166 5.45 0.38 -3.74
C ILE A 166 4.29 1.01 -2.97
N LYS A 167 3.10 0.96 -3.56
CA LYS A 167 1.82 1.48 -3.03
C LYS A 167 0.64 0.85 -3.77
N PRO A 168 -0.59 0.87 -3.23
CA PRO A 168 -1.76 0.27 -3.87
C PRO A 168 -2.02 0.73 -5.31
N GLU A 169 -1.77 2.00 -5.64
CA GLU A 169 -1.98 2.56 -6.98
C GLU A 169 -1.03 1.95 -8.02
N ASN A 170 0.14 1.48 -7.60
CA ASN A 170 1.15 0.85 -8.46
C ASN A 170 1.00 -0.68 -8.53
N ILE A 171 -0.06 -1.24 -7.96
CA ILE A 171 -0.36 -2.67 -7.99
C ILE A 171 -1.65 -2.87 -8.78
N LEU A 172 -1.55 -3.28 -10.04
CA LEU A 172 -2.73 -3.51 -10.88
C LEU A 172 -3.26 -4.93 -10.75
N LEU A 173 -4.57 -5.09 -10.95
CA LEU A 173 -5.28 -6.37 -10.88
C LEU A 173 -5.90 -6.65 -12.24
N THR A 174 -5.55 -7.78 -12.87
CA THR A 174 -6.16 -8.20 -14.12
C THR A 174 -7.51 -8.88 -13.87
N LYS A 175 -8.34 -8.98 -14.92
CA LYS A 175 -9.67 -9.61 -14.87
C LYS A 175 -9.68 -11.07 -14.41
N ASP A 176 -8.56 -11.77 -14.59
CA ASP A 176 -8.35 -13.16 -14.16
C ASP A 176 -7.73 -13.27 -12.74
N GLY A 177 -7.48 -12.13 -12.09
CA GLY A 177 -6.92 -12.06 -10.73
C GLY A 177 -5.40 -12.08 -10.66
N CYS A 178 -4.69 -11.78 -11.74
CA CYS A 178 -3.23 -11.66 -11.72
C CYS A 178 -2.83 -10.25 -11.25
N VAL A 179 -1.95 -10.17 -10.27
CA VAL A 179 -1.30 -8.91 -9.87
C VAL A 179 -0.26 -8.49 -10.92
N LYS A 180 -0.12 -7.19 -11.17
CA LYS A 180 0.97 -6.58 -11.95
C LYS A 180 1.51 -5.35 -11.22
N LEU A 181 2.74 -5.44 -10.73
CA LEU A 181 3.49 -4.28 -10.24
C LEU A 181 3.91 -3.41 -11.43
N ILE A 182 3.63 -2.11 -11.32
CA ILE A 182 3.91 -1.08 -12.34
C ILE A 182 4.76 0.07 -11.75
N ASP A 183 5.15 1.00 -12.63
CA ASP A 183 5.81 2.27 -12.31
C ASP A 183 7.21 2.15 -11.72
N PHE A 184 8.17 1.84 -12.59
CA PHE A 184 9.58 1.70 -12.24
C PHE A 184 10.35 3.02 -12.45
N GLY A 185 9.65 4.16 -12.50
CA GLY A 185 10.24 5.47 -12.82
C GLY A 185 11.34 5.90 -11.85
N VAL A 186 11.28 5.46 -10.60
CA VAL A 186 12.26 5.73 -9.54
C VAL A 186 13.02 4.48 -9.09
N CYS A 187 12.98 3.38 -9.85
CA CYS A 187 13.68 2.17 -9.43
C CYS A 187 15.21 2.36 -9.41
N TRP A 188 15.90 1.53 -8.63
CA TRP A 188 17.35 1.50 -8.57
C TRP A 188 17.86 0.06 -8.61
N LYS A 189 18.86 -0.18 -9.46
CA LYS A 189 19.53 -1.47 -9.59
C LYS A 189 20.94 -1.37 -9.04
N GLU A 190 21.24 -2.14 -8.00
CA GLU A 190 22.54 -2.11 -7.33
C GLU A 190 23.62 -2.73 -8.22
N LYS A 191 23.36 -3.93 -8.75
CA LYS A 191 24.29 -4.72 -9.58
C LYS A 191 24.16 -4.31 -11.04
N GLU A 192 24.50 -3.06 -11.35
CA GLU A 192 24.47 -2.52 -12.71
C GLU A 192 25.84 -1.94 -13.12
N PRO A 193 26.38 -2.30 -14.30
CA PRO A 193 27.63 -1.73 -14.79
C PRO A 193 27.52 -0.21 -14.99
N GLY A 194 28.59 0.51 -14.66
CA GLY A 194 28.60 1.98 -14.75
C GLY A 194 28.29 2.53 -16.15
N TYR A 195 28.65 1.81 -17.22
CA TYR A 195 28.34 2.21 -18.59
C TYR A 195 26.83 2.21 -18.89
N SER A 196 26.03 1.40 -18.21
CA SER A 196 24.57 1.40 -18.40
C SER A 196 23.96 2.72 -17.96
N LYS A 197 24.53 3.34 -16.91
CA LYS A 197 24.05 4.58 -16.30
C LYS A 197 24.44 5.86 -17.05
N GLN A 198 25.22 5.74 -18.14
CA GLN A 198 25.74 6.90 -18.87
C GLN A 198 24.63 7.77 -19.51
N TYR A 199 23.46 7.18 -19.78
CA TYR A 199 22.31 7.84 -20.38
C TYR A 199 21.16 8.05 -19.38
N ASP A 200 21.39 7.76 -18.09
CA ASP A 200 20.41 8.05 -17.05
C ASP A 200 20.33 9.57 -16.88
N LEU A 201 19.12 10.09 -16.75
CA LEU A 201 18.85 11.49 -16.42
C LEU A 201 19.38 11.82 -15.03
N TRP A 202 19.29 10.85 -14.12
CA TRP A 202 19.66 10.95 -12.72
C TRP A 202 20.44 9.68 -12.31
N PRO A 203 21.72 9.57 -12.66
CA PRO A 203 22.52 8.39 -12.36
C PRO A 203 22.75 8.26 -10.85
N GLU A 204 22.52 7.05 -10.33
CA GLU A 204 22.59 6.77 -8.90
C GLU A 204 23.64 5.71 -8.57
N TYR A 205 24.36 5.93 -7.47
CA TYR A 205 25.42 5.07 -6.97
C TYR A 205 25.18 4.75 -5.50
N SER A 206 25.65 3.59 -5.05
CA SER A 206 25.60 3.22 -3.64
C SER A 206 26.23 4.32 -2.78
N GLY A 207 25.56 4.68 -1.68
CA GLY A 207 25.94 5.79 -0.79
C GLY A 207 25.61 7.20 -1.30
N LYS A 208 25.05 7.35 -2.51
CA LYS A 208 24.67 8.63 -3.12
C LYS A 208 23.29 8.57 -3.79
N LEU A 209 22.36 7.85 -3.19
CA LEU A 209 21.01 7.69 -3.70
C LEU A 209 20.19 8.96 -3.49
N TYR A 210 19.14 9.13 -4.28
CA TYR A 210 18.12 10.15 -4.00
C TYR A 210 17.19 9.66 -2.90
N PHE A 211 16.86 10.55 -1.96
CA PHE A 211 16.03 10.22 -0.80
C PHE A 211 14.56 10.64 -0.97
N GLU A 212 14.28 11.56 -1.91
CA GLU A 212 12.94 11.97 -2.35
C GLU A 212 12.30 10.91 -3.25
N VAL A 213 12.20 9.70 -2.72
CA VAL A 213 11.56 8.53 -3.33
C VAL A 213 10.50 8.00 -2.37
N CYS A 214 9.69 7.05 -2.85
CA CYS A 214 8.44 6.64 -2.23
C CYS A 214 7.41 7.77 -2.18
N THR A 215 6.16 7.42 -1.91
CA THR A 215 5.05 8.37 -1.91
C THR A 215 4.41 8.41 -0.52
N GLY A 216 4.26 9.62 0.05
CA GLY A 216 3.43 9.88 1.23
C GLY A 216 3.56 8.82 2.33
N ALA A 217 2.42 8.26 2.73
CA ALA A 217 2.25 7.26 3.79
C ALA A 217 3.14 6.00 3.67
N TYR A 218 3.65 5.68 2.48
CA TYR A 218 4.44 4.46 2.23
C TYR A 218 5.95 4.69 2.35
N ARG A 219 6.40 5.93 2.58
CA ARG A 219 7.82 6.27 2.66
C ARG A 219 8.45 5.78 3.96
N ALA A 220 9.60 5.12 3.84
CA ALA A 220 10.34 4.59 4.98
C ALA A 220 10.88 5.71 5.88
N PRO A 221 10.90 5.53 7.21
CA PRO A 221 11.20 6.60 8.16
C PRO A 221 12.61 7.16 8.00
N GLU A 222 13.61 6.34 7.63
CA GLU A 222 15.00 6.78 7.42
C GLU A 222 15.11 7.83 6.30
N LEU A 223 14.26 7.76 5.27
CA LEU A 223 14.27 8.69 4.14
C LEU A 223 13.75 10.08 4.49
N LEU A 224 13.04 10.21 5.62
CA LEU A 224 12.51 11.50 6.11
C LEU A 224 13.60 12.36 6.76
N PHE A 225 14.79 11.78 6.97
CA PHE A 225 15.94 12.45 7.58
C PHE A 225 17.08 12.65 6.57
N GLY A 226 16.77 12.66 5.27
CA GLY A 226 17.68 13.10 4.21
C GLY A 226 18.88 12.20 3.94
N THR A 227 18.88 10.95 4.40
CA THR A 227 19.99 10.03 4.15
C THR A 227 20.11 9.70 2.65
N ARG A 228 21.33 9.76 2.11
CA ARG A 228 21.65 9.30 0.75
C ARG A 228 22.37 7.95 0.73
N ALA A 229 22.71 7.45 1.91
CA ALA A 229 23.33 6.16 2.13
C ALA A 229 22.35 5.28 2.90
N TYR A 230 21.39 4.71 2.18
CA TYR A 230 20.38 3.81 2.73
C TYR A 230 20.33 2.51 1.94
N ASP A 231 19.78 1.47 2.57
CA ASP A 231 19.45 0.22 1.89
C ASP A 231 18.12 0.39 1.14
N ALA A 232 18.21 0.50 -0.19
CA ALA A 232 17.05 0.69 -1.05
C ALA A 232 16.08 -0.51 -1.05
N ILE A 233 16.59 -1.72 -0.79
CA ILE A 233 15.77 -2.92 -0.64
C ILE A 233 14.99 -2.83 0.66
N ALA A 234 15.61 -2.42 1.76
CA ALA A 234 14.93 -2.26 3.03
C ALA A 234 13.84 -1.17 3.04
N VAL A 235 14.01 -0.11 2.24
CA VAL A 235 12.98 0.91 2.00
C VAL A 235 11.73 0.28 1.35
N ASP A 236 11.91 -0.54 0.31
CA ASP A 236 10.79 -1.27 -0.32
C ASP A 236 10.06 -2.16 0.68
N LEU A 237 10.78 -2.79 1.62
CA LEU A 237 10.17 -3.66 2.63
C LEU A 237 9.26 -2.87 3.60
N TRP A 238 9.60 -1.63 3.92
CA TRP A 238 8.70 -0.74 4.66
C TRP A 238 7.47 -0.37 3.83
N SER A 239 7.67 0.11 2.59
CA SER A 239 6.57 0.49 1.69
C SER A 239 5.61 -0.68 1.43
N LEU A 240 6.16 -1.88 1.29
CA LEU A 240 5.42 -3.13 1.23
C LEU A 240 4.62 -3.36 2.51
N GLY A 241 5.24 -3.28 3.69
CA GLY A 241 4.54 -3.41 4.97
C GLY A 241 3.38 -2.43 5.13
N ALA A 242 3.58 -1.15 4.77
CA ALA A 242 2.55 -0.12 4.80
C ALA A 242 1.41 -0.42 3.81
N THR A 243 1.74 -0.81 2.58
CA THR A 243 0.77 -1.22 1.55
C THR A 243 -0.05 -2.44 1.98
N LEU A 244 0.59 -3.42 2.62
CA LEU A 244 -0.09 -4.63 3.10
C LEU A 244 -0.99 -4.34 4.32
N ALA A 245 -0.60 -3.39 5.17
CA ALA A 245 -1.38 -3.01 6.35
C ALA A 245 -2.73 -2.40 5.96
N GLU A 246 -2.80 -1.71 4.82
CA GLU A 246 -3.99 -1.03 4.31
C GLU A 246 -5.16 -1.98 3.98
N PHE A 247 -4.90 -3.26 3.70
CA PHE A 247 -5.97 -4.26 3.64
C PHE A 247 -6.81 -4.29 4.93
N PHE A 248 -6.17 -3.97 6.06
CA PHE A 248 -6.71 -4.19 7.39
C PHE A 248 -7.07 -2.90 8.14
N THR A 249 -6.82 -1.72 7.56
CA THR A 249 -7.18 -0.41 8.11
C THR A 249 -8.67 -0.08 7.89
N PRO A 250 -9.23 0.95 8.54
CA PRO A 250 -10.62 1.37 8.34
C PRO A 250 -10.93 1.79 6.90
N LEU A 251 -12.18 1.63 6.49
CA LEU A 251 -12.76 2.33 5.34
C LEU A 251 -13.40 3.62 5.84
N ARG A 252 -13.06 4.75 5.23
CA ARG A 252 -13.61 6.06 5.54
C ARG A 252 -14.34 6.64 4.34
N MET A 253 -15.46 7.30 4.61
CA MET A 253 -16.22 8.00 3.59
C MET A 253 -15.85 9.49 3.60
N SER A 254 -15.60 10.06 2.42
CA SER A 254 -15.36 11.49 2.20
C SER A 254 -16.23 12.02 1.05
N SER A 255 -16.34 13.33 0.92
CA SER A 255 -17.00 14.03 -0.18
C SER A 255 -16.13 15.19 -0.65
N ASP A 256 -16.12 15.47 -1.95
CA ASP A 256 -15.27 16.52 -2.55
C ASP A 256 -15.66 17.96 -2.14
N ASP A 257 -16.86 18.17 -1.57
CA ASP A 257 -17.40 19.49 -1.19
C ASP A 257 -16.80 20.11 0.08
N THR A 258 -15.81 19.48 0.71
CA THR A 258 -15.13 20.04 1.87
C THR A 258 -13.64 19.92 1.68
N ASP A 259 -13.01 21.01 1.24
CA ASP A 259 -11.62 21.27 1.55
C ASP A 259 -11.41 21.00 3.05
N ASP A 260 -10.40 20.20 3.34
CA ASP A 260 -9.92 19.84 4.66
C ASP A 260 -9.47 21.12 5.39
N ASP A 261 -10.41 21.88 5.95
CA ASP A 261 -10.15 22.91 6.96
C ASP A 261 -9.73 22.20 8.25
N GLY A 262 -8.50 21.68 8.25
CA GLY A 262 -7.42 21.93 9.20
C GLY A 262 -7.62 21.98 10.72
N ASP A 263 -8.81 21.84 11.29
CA ASP A 263 -9.04 22.06 12.72
C ASP A 263 -9.12 20.73 13.51
N ASP A 264 -7.99 20.00 13.50
CA ASP A 264 -7.57 19.26 14.70
C ASP A 264 -6.60 20.16 15.49
N ASP A 265 -7.15 21.23 16.07
CA ASP A 265 -6.42 22.14 16.96
C ASP A 265 -6.25 21.47 18.33
N ASP A 266 -5.24 20.60 18.42
CA ASP A 266 -4.66 20.16 19.70
C ASP A 266 -3.64 21.24 20.13
N GLY A 267 -4.20 22.38 20.56
CA GLY A 267 -3.47 23.60 20.88
C GLY A 267 -4.08 24.31 22.07
N GLY A 268 -3.63 23.95 23.28
CA GLY A 268 -3.98 24.69 24.49
C GLY A 268 -3.63 26.18 24.34
N HIS A 269 -4.67 27.02 24.28
CA HIS A 269 -4.54 28.45 24.50
C HIS A 269 -5.51 28.88 25.61
N CYS A 270 -4.92 29.21 26.74
CA CYS A 270 -5.50 29.93 27.85
C CYS A 270 -6.00 31.30 27.38
N HIS A 271 -7.30 31.56 27.52
CA HIS A 271 -7.79 32.92 27.74
C HIS A 271 -8.86 32.92 28.82
N ASP A 272 -8.60 33.80 29.78
CA ASP A 272 -9.31 34.04 31.02
C ASP A 272 -10.70 34.68 30.75
N ASP A 273 -11.62 34.35 31.65
CA ASP A 273 -12.64 35.21 32.27
C ASP A 273 -13.36 36.29 31.43
N ASP A 274 -14.68 36.13 31.23
CA ASP A 274 -15.71 36.89 31.98
C ASP A 274 -17.10 36.88 31.30
N ASP A 275 -18.11 36.86 32.18
CA ASP A 275 -19.44 37.50 32.06
C ASP A 275 -20.70 36.75 31.55
N ASP A 276 -21.42 36.22 32.54
CA ASP A 276 -22.85 36.43 32.90
C ASP A 276 -23.93 36.65 31.80
N SER A 277 -24.93 35.75 31.74
CA SER A 277 -26.35 36.01 32.11
C SER A 277 -27.40 35.13 31.38
N THR A 278 -28.10 34.30 32.17
CA THR A 278 -29.55 33.91 32.16
C THR A 278 -30.32 33.79 30.81
N GLU A 279 -30.99 32.69 30.42
CA GLU A 279 -32.12 31.97 31.06
C GLU A 279 -32.41 30.60 30.36
N PRO A 280 -33.24 29.70 30.95
CA PRO A 280 -33.28 28.27 30.62
C PRO A 280 -34.42 27.86 29.67
N GLY A 281 -34.16 26.86 28.81
CA GLY A 281 -35.15 26.31 27.87
C GLY A 281 -34.86 24.87 27.46
N ASN A 282 -35.12 23.94 28.37
CA ASN A 282 -35.54 22.55 28.19
C ASN A 282 -35.41 21.92 26.78
N GLU A 283 -34.38 21.08 26.57
CA GLU A 283 -34.48 19.89 25.71
C GLU A 283 -33.38 18.87 26.07
N SER A 284 -33.81 17.62 26.19
CA SER A 284 -33.06 16.46 26.67
C SER A 284 -31.88 16.10 25.77
N ASN A 285 -30.66 16.39 26.22
CA ASN A 285 -29.42 15.86 25.64
C ASN A 285 -28.69 14.98 26.66
N GLY A 286 -28.69 13.67 26.39
CA GLY A 286 -27.76 12.73 26.99
C GLY A 286 -26.38 12.93 26.36
N ALA A 287 -25.64 13.92 26.84
CA ALA A 287 -24.22 14.01 26.68
C ALA A 287 -23.57 13.77 28.05
N SER A 288 -22.87 12.66 28.18
CA SER A 288 -21.71 12.57 29.06
C SER A 288 -20.54 12.17 28.17
N SER A 289 -19.87 13.21 27.68
CA SER A 289 -18.45 13.17 27.40
C SER A 289 -17.78 13.24 28.77
N ASP A 290 -17.08 12.18 29.14
CA ASP A 290 -16.00 12.26 30.11
C ASP A 290 -14.78 11.62 29.44
N GLY A 291 -13.66 12.32 29.54
CA GLY A 291 -12.40 11.93 28.93
C GLY A 291 -11.94 10.56 29.40
N GLU A 292 -11.79 9.65 28.44
CA GLU A 292 -10.99 8.46 28.58
C GLU A 292 -10.05 8.43 27.38
N TYR A 293 -8.76 8.70 27.60
CA TYR A 293 -7.66 8.19 26.78
C TYR A 293 -7.63 6.65 26.93
N GLY A 294 -8.68 6.00 26.45
CA GLY A 294 -8.81 4.57 26.32
C GLY A 294 -8.55 4.21 24.86
N SER A 295 -7.75 3.18 24.64
CA SER A 295 -7.53 2.52 23.34
C SER A 295 -8.85 2.09 22.70
N SER A 296 -9.58 3.03 22.10
CA SER A 296 -10.82 2.75 21.38
C SER A 296 -10.44 2.09 20.06
N THR A 297 -10.86 0.85 19.89
CA THR A 297 -10.65 0.12 18.64
C THR A 297 -11.36 0.87 17.52
N LEU A 298 -10.65 1.15 16.43
CA LEU A 298 -11.25 1.86 15.30
C LEU A 298 -12.41 1.03 14.74
N GLN A 299 -13.43 1.71 14.22
CA GLN A 299 -14.53 1.02 13.55
C GLN A 299 -14.08 0.59 12.13
N PRO A 300 -14.54 -0.56 11.61
CA PRO A 300 -14.18 -0.99 10.26
C PRO A 300 -14.66 -0.04 9.16
N PHE A 301 -15.79 0.63 9.39
CA PHE A 301 -16.39 1.64 8.51
C PHE A 301 -16.58 2.93 9.30
N ILE A 302 -16.04 4.04 8.80
CA ILE A 302 -16.10 5.36 9.43
C ILE A 302 -16.89 6.28 8.50
N VAL A 303 -18.07 6.69 8.96
CA VAL A 303 -18.90 7.69 8.28
C VAL A 303 -18.86 8.96 9.11
N PRO A 304 -18.28 10.06 8.61
CA PRO A 304 -18.29 11.34 9.31
C PRO A 304 -19.72 11.80 9.61
N ARG A 305 -19.92 12.54 10.70
CA ARG A 305 -21.27 12.93 11.18
C ARG A 305 -22.07 13.73 10.14
N TYR A 306 -21.38 14.46 9.27
CA TYR A 306 -21.96 15.28 8.22
C TYR A 306 -22.34 14.50 6.95
N LEU A 307 -21.98 13.22 6.86
CA LEU A 307 -22.28 12.37 5.70
C LEU A 307 -23.22 11.21 6.05
N ARG A 308 -23.84 10.63 5.01
CA ARG A 308 -24.66 9.42 5.10
C ARG A 308 -24.33 8.48 3.94
N ILE A 309 -24.45 7.18 4.18
CA ILE A 309 -24.23 6.18 3.12
C ILE A 309 -25.20 6.45 1.97
N GLY A 310 -24.65 6.55 0.75
CA GLY A 310 -25.42 6.87 -0.46
C GLY A 310 -25.60 8.38 -0.73
N TYR A 311 -24.92 9.25 0.02
CA TYR A 311 -24.83 10.67 -0.32
C TYR A 311 -24.19 10.84 -1.72
N PRO A 312 -24.71 11.74 -2.58
CA PRO A 312 -24.14 11.98 -3.91
C PRO A 312 -22.66 12.35 -3.81
N ASP A 313 -21.85 11.83 -4.73
CA ASP A 313 -20.40 12.11 -4.82
C ASP A 313 -19.56 11.70 -3.59
N ALA A 314 -20.17 11.09 -2.57
CA ALA A 314 -19.44 10.51 -1.46
C ALA A 314 -18.70 9.25 -1.91
N GLN A 315 -17.39 9.23 -1.64
CA GLN A 315 -16.52 8.13 -2.01
C GLN A 315 -15.97 7.45 -0.76
N TRP A 316 -15.79 6.14 -0.86
CA TRP A 316 -15.06 5.39 0.14
C TRP A 316 -13.60 5.35 -0.24
N HIS A 317 -12.73 5.52 0.74
CA HIS A 317 -11.31 5.24 0.64
C HIS A 317 -10.88 4.42 1.85
N ARG A 318 -9.79 3.70 1.68
CA ARG A 318 -9.16 2.98 2.78
C ARG A 318 -8.16 3.93 3.46
N ASP A 319 -8.24 4.05 4.78
CA ASP A 319 -7.28 4.88 5.53
C ASP A 319 -5.88 4.24 5.39
N THR A 320 -4.84 5.03 5.14
CA THR A 320 -3.45 4.56 5.23
C THR A 320 -3.05 4.37 6.69
N LEU A 321 -2.11 3.46 6.99
CA LEU A 321 -1.65 3.26 8.37
C LEU A 321 -0.92 4.50 8.93
N PHE A 322 -0.16 5.18 8.07
CA PHE A 322 0.53 6.43 8.38
C PHE A 322 -0.07 7.57 7.56
N ASN A 323 -0.07 8.78 8.09
CA ASN A 323 -0.56 9.96 7.37
C ASN A 323 0.62 10.75 6.80
N GLY A 324 0.61 10.99 5.49
CA GLY A 324 1.64 11.76 4.77
C GLY A 324 1.19 13.14 4.27
N ASP A 325 -0.03 13.58 4.60
CA ASP A 325 -0.67 14.76 4.00
C ASP A 325 -0.02 16.06 4.49
N ARG A 326 0.52 16.05 5.72
CA ARG A 326 1.22 17.19 6.34
C ARG A 326 2.73 17.21 6.03
N GLY A 327 3.13 16.67 4.89
CA GLY A 327 4.53 16.60 4.44
C GLY A 327 5.43 15.66 5.26
N GLU A 328 6.74 15.76 5.08
CA GLU A 328 7.71 14.80 5.65
C GLU A 328 7.76 14.81 7.18
N ILE A 329 7.67 15.99 7.81
CA ILE A 329 7.65 16.12 9.27
C ILE A 329 6.34 15.55 9.83
N GLY A 330 5.21 15.82 9.16
CA GLY A 330 3.91 15.26 9.52
C GLY A 330 3.90 13.74 9.45
N LEU A 331 4.53 13.17 8.41
CA LEU A 331 4.69 11.74 8.26
C LEU A 331 5.58 11.12 9.35
N ALA A 332 6.73 11.73 9.64
CA ALA A 332 7.59 11.28 10.74
C ALA A 332 6.82 11.27 12.06
N TRP A 333 6.06 12.33 12.33
CA TRP A 333 5.21 12.43 13.52
C TRP A 333 4.12 11.36 13.55
N SER A 334 3.44 11.10 12.43
CA SER A 334 2.45 10.02 12.32
C SER A 334 3.04 8.65 12.65
N ILE A 335 4.25 8.36 12.15
CA ILE A 335 4.96 7.12 12.47
C ILE A 335 5.30 7.05 13.97
N PHE A 336 5.79 8.15 14.56
CA PHE A 336 6.20 8.20 15.97
C PHE A 336 5.01 8.07 16.93
N LYS A 337 3.83 8.60 16.56
CA LYS A 337 2.60 8.36 17.35
C LYS A 337 2.22 6.89 17.44
N ILE A 338 2.61 6.07 16.45
CA ILE A 338 2.29 4.64 16.41
C ILE A 338 3.41 3.83 17.08
N TYR A 339 4.65 4.02 16.65
CA TYR A 339 5.80 3.18 17.05
C TYR A 339 6.65 3.77 18.19
N GLY A 340 6.25 4.93 18.71
CA GLY A 340 6.97 5.68 19.72
C GLY A 340 8.11 6.51 19.13
N THR A 341 8.51 7.57 19.82
CA THR A 341 9.65 8.39 19.39
C THR A 341 10.93 7.55 19.33
N PRO A 342 11.85 7.79 18.37
CA PRO A 342 13.11 7.07 18.28
C PRO A 342 13.95 7.22 19.56
N THR A 343 14.56 6.12 19.96
CA THR A 343 15.44 5.96 21.12
C THR A 343 16.55 4.99 20.75
N LEU A 344 17.64 4.97 21.52
CA LEU A 344 18.72 3.99 21.34
C LEU A 344 18.24 2.54 21.44
N ASP A 345 17.10 2.28 22.09
CA ASP A 345 16.56 0.93 22.26
C ASP A 345 15.73 0.45 21.05
N ASN A 346 14.94 1.33 20.42
CA ASN A 346 14.04 0.97 19.31
C ASN A 346 14.60 1.32 17.92
N TRP A 347 15.53 2.27 17.83
CA TRP A 347 16.21 2.67 16.61
C TRP A 347 17.65 3.14 16.91
N PRO A 348 18.59 2.20 17.13
CA PRO A 348 19.96 2.53 17.52
C PRO A 348 20.69 3.47 16.57
N GLU A 349 20.41 3.36 15.26
CA GLU A 349 21.08 4.12 14.19
C GLU A 349 20.40 5.46 13.88
N PHE A 350 19.38 5.87 14.64
CA PHE A 350 18.62 7.09 14.35
C PHE A 350 19.50 8.35 14.38
N ASP A 351 20.38 8.47 15.38
CA ASP A 351 21.25 9.64 15.57
C ASP A 351 22.33 9.79 14.49
N ASP A 352 22.55 8.76 13.67
CA ASP A 352 23.47 8.76 12.54
C ASP A 352 22.84 9.36 11.27
N LEU A 353 21.51 9.57 11.25
CA LEU A 353 20.81 10.13 10.10
C LEU A 353 21.08 11.65 9.98
N PRO A 354 21.34 12.19 8.78
CA PRO A 354 21.73 13.59 8.59
C PRO A 354 20.77 14.62 9.21
N GLY A 355 19.46 14.39 9.10
CA GLY A 355 18.41 15.30 9.59
C GLY A 355 17.88 14.99 10.99
N ALA A 356 18.32 13.93 11.67
CA ALA A 356 17.73 13.48 12.94
C ALA A 356 17.81 14.54 14.04
N LYS A 357 18.90 15.31 14.08
CA LYS A 357 19.14 16.34 15.11
C LYS A 357 18.57 17.71 14.73
N SER A 358 17.98 17.85 13.55
CA SER A 358 17.46 19.12 13.04
C SER A 358 16.04 19.41 13.51
N VAL A 359 15.32 18.40 14.01
CA VAL A 359 13.92 18.52 14.45
C VAL A 359 13.79 17.90 15.84
N VAL A 360 13.16 18.62 16.76
CA VAL A 360 12.84 18.10 18.10
C VAL A 360 11.38 17.64 18.09
N PHE A 361 11.16 16.34 18.30
CA PHE A 361 9.83 15.77 18.43
C PHE A 361 9.45 15.62 19.90
N ASN A 362 8.17 15.72 20.20
CA ASN A 362 7.64 15.34 21.50
C ASN A 362 7.88 13.84 21.73
N VAL A 363 8.26 13.47 22.96
CA VAL A 363 8.47 12.07 23.31
C VAL A 363 7.12 11.41 23.55
N VAL A 364 6.80 10.41 22.75
CA VAL A 364 5.57 9.63 22.87
C VAL A 364 5.90 8.12 22.96
N PRO A 365 5.16 7.36 23.78
CA PRO A 365 5.32 5.91 23.84
C PRO A 365 4.71 5.25 22.60
N ALA A 366 5.18 4.05 22.25
CA ALA A 366 4.54 3.21 21.24
C ALA A 366 3.13 2.81 21.70
N VAL A 367 2.18 2.74 20.77
CA VAL A 367 0.81 2.28 21.02
C VAL A 367 0.58 0.90 20.37
N PRO A 368 -0.35 0.09 20.90
CA PRO A 368 -0.75 -1.15 20.23
C PRO A 368 -1.29 -0.85 18.82
N VAL A 369 -0.74 -1.52 17.80
CA VAL A 369 -1.14 -1.32 16.40
C VAL A 369 -2.40 -2.12 16.03
N GLU A 370 -2.66 -3.26 16.70
CA GLU A 370 -3.82 -4.13 16.42
C GLU A 370 -5.19 -3.39 16.45
N PRO A 371 -5.47 -2.47 17.41
CA PRO A 371 -6.69 -1.65 17.41
C PRO A 371 -6.84 -0.67 16.23
N LEU A 372 -5.73 -0.33 15.55
CA LEU A 372 -5.73 0.53 14.35
C LEU A 372 -6.07 -0.27 13.08
N LEU A 373 -6.16 -1.60 13.17
CA LEU A 373 -6.40 -2.50 12.05
C LEU A 373 -7.73 -3.27 12.22
N PRO A 374 -8.89 -2.58 12.17
CA PRO A 374 -10.18 -3.17 12.45
C PRO A 374 -10.72 -4.08 11.34
N ASN A 375 -9.97 -4.31 10.28
CA ASN A 375 -10.25 -5.31 9.26
C ASN A 375 -9.33 -6.54 9.35
N LEU A 376 -8.49 -6.66 10.39
CA LEU A 376 -7.84 -7.94 10.70
C LEU A 376 -8.91 -9.03 10.94
N PRO A 377 -8.75 -10.26 10.38
CA PRO A 377 -9.72 -11.34 10.57
C PRO A 377 -10.03 -11.54 12.06
N PRO A 378 -11.30 -11.42 12.50
CA PRO A 378 -11.67 -11.56 13.91
C PRO A 378 -11.17 -12.85 14.57
N SER A 379 -11.09 -13.95 13.80
CA SER A 379 -10.53 -15.23 14.24
C SER A 379 -9.05 -15.17 14.67
N THR A 380 -8.33 -14.11 14.28
CA THR A 380 -6.92 -13.87 14.60
C THR A 380 -6.69 -12.79 15.66
N ARG A 381 -7.75 -12.12 16.12
CA ARG A 381 -7.65 -11.11 17.18
C ARG A 381 -7.50 -11.77 18.53
N SER A 382 -6.66 -11.18 19.38
CA SER A 382 -6.54 -11.65 20.77
C SER A 382 -7.90 -11.60 21.47
N SER A 383 -8.39 -12.75 21.94
CA SER A 383 -9.48 -12.77 22.92
C SER A 383 -8.92 -12.34 24.27
N SER A 384 -8.80 -11.04 24.48
CA SER A 384 -8.71 -10.48 25.84
C SER A 384 -9.90 -9.55 26.04
N PRO A 385 -10.94 -10.00 26.76
CA PRO A 385 -11.88 -9.08 27.36
C PRO A 385 -11.14 -8.27 28.43
N LEU A 386 -11.54 -7.00 28.55
CA LEU A 386 -11.20 -6.04 29.60
C LEU A 386 -10.52 -6.69 30.83
N ALA A 387 -9.27 -6.34 31.09
CA ALA A 387 -8.75 -6.41 32.45
C ALA A 387 -9.49 -5.34 33.27
N SER A 388 -10.41 -5.78 34.14
CA SER A 388 -11.06 -4.93 35.12
C SER A 388 -10.04 -4.16 35.98
N PRO A 389 -10.34 -2.94 36.44
CA PRO A 389 -9.44 -2.15 37.27
C PRO A 389 -9.46 -2.70 38.69
N ALA A 390 -8.41 -3.45 39.07
CA ALA A 390 -8.22 -3.86 40.45
C ALA A 390 -7.13 -3.00 41.12
N SER A 391 -7.60 -2.10 41.99
CA SER A 391 -7.04 -1.67 43.28
C SER A 391 -5.56 -1.28 43.41
N HIS A 392 -5.37 -0.05 43.92
CA HIS A 392 -4.17 0.53 44.53
C HIS A 392 -3.22 -0.46 45.22
N CYS A 393 -1.89 -0.29 45.06
CA CYS A 393 -1.03 0.36 46.07
C CYS A 393 0.47 0.41 45.69
N ASN A 394 1.08 1.59 45.89
CA ASN A 394 2.46 1.91 46.28
C ASN A 394 3.69 1.27 45.57
N GLY A 395 4.47 2.15 44.94
CA GLY A 395 5.87 2.33 45.35
C GLY A 395 6.98 1.83 44.40
N VAL A 396 7.89 2.77 44.10
CA VAL A 396 9.23 2.63 43.49
C VAL A 396 9.29 2.69 41.96
N LEU A 397 9.70 3.89 41.49
CA LEU A 397 10.26 4.16 40.16
C LEU A 397 11.32 3.11 39.81
N SER A 398 10.95 2.22 38.90
CA SER A 398 11.87 1.34 38.19
C SER A 398 11.87 1.77 36.73
N THR A 399 13.07 2.02 36.20
CA THR A 399 13.40 2.42 34.82
C THR A 399 12.48 1.80 33.75
N PRO A 400 12.12 2.54 32.68
CA PRO A 400 11.34 1.97 31.59
C PRO A 400 12.13 0.82 30.97
N LYS A 401 11.61 -0.40 31.08
CA LYS A 401 12.12 -1.54 30.31
C LYS A 401 11.87 -1.23 28.84
N ALA A 402 12.93 -1.21 28.04
CA ALA A 402 12.90 -1.21 26.59
C ALA A 402 11.72 -2.06 26.07
N TYR A 403 10.96 -1.51 25.12
CA TYR A 403 9.94 -2.27 24.39
C TYR A 403 10.65 -3.31 23.52
N ARG A 404 11.10 -4.42 24.14
CA ARG A 404 11.33 -5.65 23.40
C ARG A 404 9.96 -6.07 22.89
N HIS A 405 9.86 -6.33 21.58
CA HIS A 405 8.72 -7.07 21.04
C HIS A 405 8.39 -8.19 22.03
N PRO A 406 7.19 -8.18 22.65
CA PRO A 406 6.84 -9.24 23.57
C PRO A 406 7.00 -10.54 22.79
N ALA A 407 7.70 -11.52 23.37
CA ALA A 407 7.83 -12.83 22.75
C ALA A 407 6.41 -13.29 22.39
N LEU A 408 6.05 -13.19 21.11
CA LEU A 408 4.67 -13.33 20.66
C LEU A 408 4.25 -14.76 21.00
N ASP A 409 3.11 -14.87 21.69
CA ASP A 409 2.40 -16.12 21.90
C ASP A 409 2.43 -16.96 20.61
N PRO A 410 2.70 -18.28 20.64
CA PRO A 410 2.69 -19.14 19.46
C PRO A 410 1.44 -18.95 18.56
N ILE A 411 0.29 -18.61 19.14
CA ILE A 411 -0.95 -18.31 18.41
C ILE A 411 -0.84 -17.00 17.61
N ARG A 412 -0.14 -15.99 18.14
CA ARG A 412 0.10 -14.70 17.45
C ARG A 412 1.07 -14.82 16.27
N LYS A 413 1.98 -15.82 16.26
CA LYS A 413 3.00 -16.03 15.20
C LYS A 413 2.46 -16.49 13.83
N SER A 414 1.15 -16.60 13.66
CA SER A 414 0.51 -17.10 12.44
C SER A 414 -0.60 -16.18 11.91
N THR A 415 -0.54 -14.90 12.26
CA THR A 415 -1.57 -13.91 11.94
C THR A 415 -1.08 -12.96 10.83
N PRO A 416 -1.99 -12.27 10.10
CA PRO A 416 -1.59 -11.20 9.20
C PRO A 416 -0.90 -10.07 9.96
N PHE A 417 -1.32 -9.81 11.21
CA PHE A 417 -0.68 -8.82 12.08
C PHE A 417 0.79 -9.12 12.34
N ASP A 418 1.14 -10.37 12.67
CA ASP A 418 2.55 -10.77 12.86
C ASP A 418 3.37 -10.56 11.58
N LEU A 419 2.82 -10.90 10.41
CA LEU A 419 3.48 -10.65 9.13
C LEU A 419 3.78 -9.15 8.95
N LEU A 420 2.81 -8.27 9.18
CA LEU A 420 2.97 -6.82 9.04
C LEU A 420 4.01 -6.27 10.02
N SER A 421 3.98 -6.72 11.28
CA SER A 421 4.87 -6.25 12.34
C SER A 421 6.34 -6.53 12.07
N ARG A 422 6.66 -7.51 11.22
CA ARG A 422 8.03 -7.85 10.82
C ARG A 422 8.59 -6.97 9.70
N PHE A 423 7.71 -6.31 8.93
CA PHE A 423 8.11 -5.32 7.93
C PHE A 423 8.26 -3.93 8.56
N LEU A 424 7.32 -3.56 9.43
CA LEU A 424 7.20 -2.23 10.00
C LEU A 424 8.02 -2.07 11.28
N VAL A 425 9.35 -2.17 11.13
CA VAL A 425 10.33 -1.91 12.20
C VAL A 425 11.27 -0.79 11.80
N TYR A 426 11.71 0.01 12.78
CA TYR A 426 12.58 1.15 12.54
C TYR A 426 13.93 0.76 11.92
N PRO A 427 14.74 -0.14 12.54
CA PRO A 427 16.04 -0.47 11.98
C PRO A 427 15.84 -1.21 10.65
N SER A 428 16.29 -0.58 9.57
CA SER A 428 16.08 -1.08 8.21
C SER A 428 16.63 -2.49 8.01
N GLY A 429 17.78 -2.81 8.62
CA GLY A 429 18.39 -4.14 8.58
C GLY A 429 17.65 -5.23 9.38
N SER A 430 16.65 -4.87 10.20
CA SER A 430 15.82 -5.82 10.95
C SER A 430 14.51 -6.18 10.24
N ARG A 431 14.21 -5.54 9.09
CA ARG A 431 12.97 -5.78 8.35
C ARG A 431 13.00 -7.15 7.68
N GLN A 432 11.91 -7.89 7.81
CA GLN A 432 11.73 -9.17 7.11
C GLN A 432 11.75 -8.97 5.59
N THR A 433 12.44 -9.86 4.87
CA THR A 433 12.46 -9.84 3.41
C THR A 433 11.16 -10.40 2.82
N ALA A 434 10.82 -9.99 1.58
CA ALA A 434 9.66 -10.55 0.87
C ALA A 434 9.76 -12.09 0.68
N SER A 435 10.98 -12.63 0.51
CA SER A 435 11.23 -14.08 0.44
C SER A 435 10.88 -14.80 1.75
N GLU A 436 11.27 -14.22 2.90
CA GLU A 436 10.94 -14.75 4.21
C GLU A 436 9.44 -14.64 4.51
N ALA A 437 8.80 -13.56 4.09
CA ALA A 437 7.35 -13.38 4.21
C ALA A 437 6.56 -14.46 3.45
N LEU A 438 7.05 -14.94 2.30
CA LEU A 438 6.42 -16.07 1.59
C LEU A 438 6.44 -17.39 2.41
N ARG A 439 7.35 -17.52 3.39
CA ARG A 439 7.42 -18.65 4.33
C ARG A 439 6.64 -18.40 5.63
N HIS A 440 5.98 -17.25 5.75
CA HIS A 440 5.29 -16.88 6.98
C HIS A 440 4.11 -17.82 7.26
N PRO A 441 3.87 -18.26 8.50
CA PRO A 441 2.82 -19.24 8.81
C PRO A 441 1.41 -18.81 8.37
N TRP A 442 1.10 -17.50 8.38
CA TRP A 442 -0.17 -16.99 7.84
C TRP A 442 -0.29 -17.20 6.32
N ILE A 443 0.80 -16.99 5.58
CA ILE A 443 0.86 -17.22 4.13
C ILE A 443 0.74 -18.71 3.84
N THR A 444 1.43 -19.54 4.61
CA THR A 444 1.52 -20.98 4.40
C THR A 444 0.46 -21.80 5.17
N ALA A 445 -0.55 -21.17 5.75
CA ALA A 445 -1.63 -21.84 6.45
C ALA A 445 -2.47 -22.70 5.48
N ASP A 446 -2.96 -23.86 5.92
CA ASP A 446 -3.59 -24.93 5.10
C ASP A 446 -4.78 -24.51 4.19
N SER A 447 -5.28 -23.28 4.29
CA SER A 447 -6.27 -22.76 3.37
C SER A 447 -5.69 -22.58 1.96
N ALA A 448 -6.55 -22.58 0.94
CA ALA A 448 -6.11 -22.42 -0.45
C ALA A 448 -5.72 -20.97 -0.79
N ILE A 449 -4.71 -20.80 -1.65
CA ILE A 449 -4.35 -19.52 -2.28
C ILE A 449 -4.90 -19.55 -3.71
N LEU A 450 -5.73 -18.58 -4.08
CA LEU A 450 -6.33 -18.52 -5.40
C LEU A 450 -5.38 -17.85 -6.39
N LEU A 451 -4.98 -18.60 -7.41
CA LEU A 451 -4.12 -18.08 -8.47
C LEU A 451 -4.76 -18.31 -9.84
N PRO A 452 -4.51 -17.40 -10.81
CA PRO A 452 -4.99 -17.55 -12.17
C PRO A 452 -4.62 -18.92 -12.78
N LYS A 453 -5.44 -19.41 -13.71
CA LYS A 453 -5.13 -20.65 -14.44
C LYS A 453 -3.81 -20.50 -15.20
N GLY A 454 -2.91 -21.48 -15.07
CA GLY A 454 -1.58 -21.42 -15.68
C GLY A 454 -0.59 -20.52 -14.94
N TYR A 455 -0.91 -20.07 -13.72
CA TYR A 455 0.06 -19.40 -12.86
C TYR A 455 1.17 -20.38 -12.46
N GLU A 456 2.41 -20.00 -12.73
CA GLU A 456 3.60 -20.74 -12.33
C GLU A 456 4.46 -19.83 -11.46
N PHE A 457 4.86 -20.35 -10.29
CA PHE A 457 5.88 -19.71 -9.47
C PHE A 457 7.22 -19.79 -10.20
N GLU A 458 7.79 -18.63 -10.51
CA GLU A 458 9.06 -18.56 -11.22
C GLU A 458 10.20 -18.92 -10.27
N MET A 459 10.95 -19.97 -10.65
CA MET A 459 12.15 -20.39 -9.95
C MET A 459 13.30 -19.46 -10.36
N GLY A 460 13.67 -18.51 -9.50
CA GLY A 460 14.89 -17.73 -9.72
C GLY A 460 16.09 -18.66 -9.86
N ALA A 461 16.94 -18.43 -10.86
CA ALA A 461 18.22 -19.14 -11.03
C ALA A 461 19.19 -18.93 -9.84
N GLY A 462 18.83 -18.07 -8.87
CA GLY A 462 19.53 -17.80 -7.62
C GLY A 462 18.60 -17.52 -6.44
N ALA A 463 17.77 -18.49 -6.05
CA ALA A 463 17.29 -18.66 -4.66
C ALA A 463 16.46 -17.53 -3.99
N GLY A 464 15.64 -16.77 -4.72
CA GLY A 464 14.66 -15.87 -4.10
C GLY A 464 13.44 -16.57 -3.46
N VAL A 465 13.09 -17.77 -3.90
CA VAL A 465 12.09 -18.63 -3.24
C VAL A 465 12.67 -20.03 -3.18
N ASP A 466 12.95 -20.50 -1.96
CA ASP A 466 13.45 -21.87 -1.72
C ASP A 466 12.58 -22.89 -2.48
N ARG A 467 13.21 -23.91 -3.08
CA ARG A 467 12.51 -25.00 -3.79
C ARG A 467 11.40 -25.60 -2.91
N ASP A 468 11.68 -25.73 -1.63
CA ASP A 468 10.74 -26.28 -0.66
C ASP A 468 9.56 -25.33 -0.41
N ASN A 469 9.81 -24.02 -0.41
CA ASN A 469 8.78 -22.99 -0.27
C ASN A 469 7.88 -22.93 -1.52
N VAL A 470 8.46 -22.96 -2.73
CA VAL A 470 7.67 -23.03 -3.97
C VAL A 470 6.83 -24.31 -3.99
N ALA A 471 7.38 -25.44 -3.55
CA ALA A 471 6.63 -26.69 -3.46
C ALA A 471 5.47 -26.61 -2.44
N GLN A 472 5.63 -25.86 -1.35
CA GLN A 472 4.55 -25.60 -0.39
C GLN A 472 3.47 -24.71 -1.00
N LEU A 473 3.82 -23.56 -1.60
CA LEU A 473 2.87 -22.66 -2.24
C LEU A 473 2.11 -23.35 -3.39
N LYS A 474 2.80 -24.20 -4.18
CA LYS A 474 2.16 -25.02 -5.23
C LYS A 474 1.13 -26.00 -4.69
N ARG A 475 1.35 -26.58 -3.50
CA ARG A 475 0.38 -27.48 -2.86
C ARG A 475 -0.88 -26.75 -2.39
N MET A 476 -0.76 -25.47 -2.06
CA MET A 476 -1.85 -24.62 -1.60
C MET A 476 -2.60 -23.93 -2.74
N MET A 477 -2.04 -23.95 -3.95
CA MET A 477 -2.62 -23.31 -5.12
C MET A 477 -3.96 -23.95 -5.47
N ALA A 478 -5.00 -23.13 -5.52
CA ALA A 478 -6.28 -23.49 -6.09
C ALA A 478 -6.67 -22.47 -7.17
N HIS A 479 -7.57 -22.89 -8.06
CA HIS A 479 -8.09 -22.00 -9.10
C HIS A 479 -9.45 -21.42 -8.75
N GLU A 480 -10.15 -22.05 -7.79
CA GLU A 480 -11.51 -21.68 -7.41
C GLU A 480 -11.69 -21.83 -5.90
N TRP A 481 -12.44 -20.89 -5.32
CA TRP A 481 -12.99 -20.98 -3.98
C TRP A 481 -14.50 -20.90 -4.08
N LYS A 482 -15.20 -21.93 -3.57
CA LYS A 482 -16.67 -22.04 -3.68
C LYS A 482 -17.17 -21.89 -5.13
N GLY A 483 -16.43 -22.44 -6.09
CA GLY A 483 -16.77 -22.43 -7.51
C GLY A 483 -16.52 -21.11 -8.24
N LYS A 484 -15.79 -20.16 -7.62
CA LYS A 484 -15.41 -18.88 -8.23
C LYS A 484 -13.90 -18.72 -8.24
N SER A 485 -13.36 -18.28 -9.38
CA SER A 485 -11.98 -17.85 -9.52
C SER A 485 -11.69 -16.53 -8.80
N LEU A 486 -10.40 -16.21 -8.61
CA LEU A 486 -10.01 -14.92 -8.01
C LEU A 486 -10.56 -13.74 -8.83
N GLY A 487 -10.48 -13.80 -10.15
CA GLY A 487 -11.05 -12.78 -11.03
C GLY A 487 -12.57 -12.57 -10.85
N GLU A 488 -13.34 -13.66 -10.75
CA GLU A 488 -14.80 -13.59 -10.51
C GLU A 488 -15.14 -13.04 -9.13
N LEU A 489 -14.32 -13.33 -8.12
CA LEU A 489 -14.47 -12.77 -6.77
C LEU A 489 -14.20 -11.26 -6.76
N LEU A 490 -13.10 -10.83 -7.39
CA LEU A 490 -12.75 -9.41 -7.54
C LEU A 490 -13.84 -8.63 -8.28
N HIS A 491 -14.31 -9.18 -9.40
CA HIS A 491 -15.40 -8.60 -10.18
C HIS A 491 -16.69 -8.47 -9.35
N GLY A 492 -17.00 -9.44 -8.49
CA GLY A 492 -18.15 -9.37 -7.58
C GLY A 492 -18.02 -8.25 -6.53
N VAL A 493 -16.81 -8.02 -6.00
CA VAL A 493 -16.53 -6.98 -5.00
C VAL A 493 -16.60 -5.57 -5.60
N LEU A 494 -16.20 -5.42 -6.86
CA LEU A 494 -16.17 -4.12 -7.55
C LEU A 494 -17.53 -3.69 -8.13
N LEU A 495 -18.54 -4.57 -8.19
CA LEU A 495 -19.83 -4.32 -8.86
C LEU A 495 -21.06 -4.07 -7.96
N ALA A 496 -20.94 -4.13 -6.63
CA ALA A 496 -22.08 -3.87 -5.76
C ALA A 496 -22.14 -2.36 -5.36
N PRO A 497 -23.30 -1.65 -5.38
CA PRO A 497 -24.57 -1.88 -6.06
C PRO A 497 -24.75 -0.91 -7.28
N PRO A 498 -25.82 -1.04 -8.10
CA PRO A 498 -25.90 -0.44 -9.43
C PRO A 498 -26.19 1.07 -9.35
N GLY A 499 -25.25 1.90 -9.82
CA GLY A 499 -25.49 3.34 -9.91
C GLY A 499 -24.23 4.22 -10.01
N SER A 500 -23.07 3.75 -9.56
CA SER A 500 -21.80 4.46 -9.77
C SER A 500 -21.23 4.15 -11.15
N ALA A 501 -20.56 5.14 -11.75
CA ALA A 501 -19.92 5.02 -13.05
C ALA A 501 -18.96 3.83 -13.05
N ASN A 502 -19.38 2.80 -13.77
CA ASN A 502 -18.77 1.49 -13.87
C ASN A 502 -17.28 1.63 -14.31
N PRO A 503 -16.29 1.18 -13.53
CA PRO A 503 -14.97 0.91 -14.10
C PRO A 503 -15.12 -0.35 -14.95
N ARG A 504 -15.56 -0.18 -16.20
CA ARG A 504 -15.70 -1.28 -17.15
C ARG A 504 -14.32 -1.94 -17.33
N TRP A 505 -14.23 -3.18 -16.89
CA TRP A 505 -13.12 -4.10 -17.16
C TRP A 505 -12.83 -4.28 -18.64
#